data_AF-A0A359B0N0-F1
#
_entry.id   AF-A0A359B0N0-F1
#
_cell.length_a   1.000
_cell.length_b   1.000
_cell.length_c   1.000
_cell.angle_alpha   90.00
_cell.angle_beta   90.00
_cell.angle_gamma   90.00
#
_symmetry.space_group_name_H-M   'P 1'
#
loop_
_entity.id
_entity.type
_entity.pdbx_description
1 polymer ?
#
loop_
_entity_poly.entity_id
_entity_poly.type
_entity_poly.pdbx_seq_one_letter_code
_entity_poly.pdbx_strand_id
1 'polypeptide(L)' 'QEKLCGVLSGGERNRLHLALTLKAGANVLLLDEPTNDIDVNTLRALEEGLENFAGCAVVISHDRWFL' A
#
# COMPACT_ATOMS: atom_id res chain seq x y z
N GLN A 1 -0.32 7.48 -17.50
CA GLN A 1 -1.57 8.27 -17.58
C GLN A 1 -1.58 9.21 -16.39
N GLU A 2 -1.60 10.51 -16.59
CA GLU A 2 -1.79 11.48 -15.50
C GLU A 2 -3.29 11.69 -15.30
N LYS A 3 -3.81 11.32 -14.13
CA LYS A 3 -5.20 11.50 -13.73
C LYS A 3 -5.24 12.41 -12.50
N LEU A 4 -6.20 13.33 -12.47
CA LEU A 4 -6.44 14.16 -11.28
C LEU A 4 -6.93 13.27 -10.12
N CYS A 5 -6.53 13.57 -8.88
CA CYS A 5 -6.93 12.79 -7.70
C CYS A 5 -8.47 12.64 -7.56
N GLY A 6 -9.22 13.65 -8.02
CA GLY A 6 -10.69 13.66 -7.97
C GLY A 6 -11.38 12.67 -8.91
N VAL A 7 -10.68 12.12 -9.92
CA VAL A 7 -11.23 11.15 -10.88
C VAL A 7 -10.74 9.71 -10.65
N LEU A 8 -9.95 9.48 -9.58
CA LEU A 8 -9.47 8.16 -9.24
C LEU A 8 -10.61 7.28 -8.72
N SER A 9 -10.66 6.03 -9.18
CA SER A 9 -11.51 4.99 -8.58
C SER A 9 -11.10 4.73 -7.12
N GLY A 10 -11.94 4.02 -6.36
CA GLY A 10 -11.64 3.65 -4.97
C GLY A 10 -10.28 2.96 -4.83
N GLY A 11 -10.00 1.96 -5.68
CA GLY A 11 -8.72 1.25 -5.70
C GLY A 11 -7.54 2.13 -6.16
N GLU A 12 -7.74 3.01 -7.14
CA GLU A 12 -6.70 3.97 -7.56
C GLU A 12 -6.36 4.97 -6.45
N ARG A 13 -7.36 5.41 -5.68
CA ARG A 13 -7.15 6.29 -4.53
C ARG A 13 -6.44 5.57 -3.40
N ASN A 14 -6.76 4.31 -3.13
CA ASN A 14 -6.10 3.50 -2.12
C ASN A 14 -4.60 3.31 -2.47
N ARG A 15 -4.31 2.97 -3.74
CA ARG A 15 -2.92 2.93 -4.26
C ARG A 15 -2.16 4.22 -4.03
N LEU A 16 -2.77 5.36 -4.38
CA LEU A 16 -2.13 6.66 -4.20
C LEU A 16 -1.90 6.96 -2.72
N HIS A 17 -2.85 6.64 -1.85
CA HIS A 17 -2.73 6.85 -0.41
C HIS A 17 -1.56 6.02 0.16
N LEU A 18 -1.48 4.74 -0.20
CA LEU A 18 -0.39 3.87 0.22
C LEU A 18 0.98 4.38 -0.24
N ALA A 19 1.09 4.76 -1.52
CA ALA A 19 2.32 5.32 -2.07
C ALA A 19 2.74 6.63 -1.36
N LEU A 20 1.77 7.47 -1.00
CA LEU A 20 2.02 8.69 -0.23
C LEU A 20 2.48 8.38 1.19
N THR A 21 1.88 7.39 1.86
CA THR A 21 2.27 6.95 3.20
C THR A 21 3.69 6.40 3.23
N LEU A 22 4.06 5.55 2.26
CA LEU A 22 5.42 5.02 2.12
C LEU A 22 6.43 6.15 1.81
N LYS A 23 6.04 7.12 0.97
CA LYS A 23 6.89 8.25 0.59
C LYS A 23 7.09 9.28 1.71
N ALA A 24 6.10 9.46 2.59
CA ALA A 24 6.16 10.45 3.67
C ALA A 24 7.32 10.21 4.66
N GLY A 25 7.89 8.99 4.67
CA GLY A 25 8.99 8.61 5.52
C GLY A 25 8.52 8.45 6.96
N ALA A 26 8.35 7.21 7.40
CA ALA A 26 8.05 6.88 8.78
C ALA A 26 9.13 5.95 9.34
N ASN A 27 9.37 6.02 10.65
CA ASN A 27 10.25 5.05 11.30
C ASN A 27 9.55 3.71 11.49
N VAL A 28 8.23 3.75 11.66
CA VAL A 28 7.36 2.59 11.84
C VAL A 28 6.09 2.78 11.02
N LEU A 29 5.75 1.79 10.19
CA LEU A 29 4.50 1.69 9.45
C LEU A 29 3.62 0.64 10.11
N LEU A 30 2.36 0.98 10.38
CA LEU A 30 1.35 0.05 10.91
C LEU A 30 0.27 -0.12 9.85
N LEU A 31 0.10 -1.35 9.35
CA LEU A 31 -0.92 -1.69 8.36
C LEU A 31 -1.84 -2.76 8.93
N ASP A 32 -3.14 -2.49 8.94
CA ASP A 32 -4.18 -3.42 9.39
C ASP A 32 -5.01 -3.88 8.19
N GLU A 33 -4.92 -5.17 7.85
CA GLU A 33 -5.50 -5.81 6.66
C GLU A 33 -5.32 -5.02 5.35
N PRO A 34 -4.06 -4.66 4.97
CA PRO A 34 -3.84 -3.84 3.79
C PRO A 34 -4.14 -4.56 2.46
N THR A 35 -4.39 -5.87 2.51
CA THR A 35 -4.74 -6.73 1.36
C THR A 35 -6.22 -6.66 0.98
N ASN A 36 -7.07 -6.07 1.83
CA ASN A 36 -8.49 -5.94 1.55
C ASN A 36 -8.77 -5.03 0.36
N ASP A 37 -9.71 -5.46 -0.49
CA ASP A 37 -10.22 -4.71 -1.64
C ASP A 37 -9.16 -4.19 -2.63
N ILE A 38 -7.93 -4.75 -2.60
CA ILE A 38 -6.88 -4.44 -3.56
C ILE A 38 -6.66 -5.56 -4.57
N ASP A 39 -6.49 -5.16 -5.83
CA ASP A 39 -6.17 -6.09 -6.91
C ASP A 39 -4.72 -6.59 -6.81
N VAL A 40 -4.44 -7.71 -7.47
CA VAL A 40 -3.12 -8.38 -7.44
C VAL A 40 -1.96 -7.46 -7.82
N ASN A 41 -2.15 -6.51 -8.76
CA ASN A 41 -1.07 -5.59 -9.14
C ASN A 41 -0.79 -4.58 -8.03
N THR A 42 -1.83 -4.12 -7.34
CA THR A 42 -1.70 -3.24 -6.17
C THR A 42 -1.02 -3.95 -5.01
N LEU A 43 -1.36 -5.22 -4.78
CA LEU A 43 -0.75 -6.05 -3.74
C LEU A 43 0.76 -6.19 -3.96
N ARG A 44 1.19 -6.45 -5.20
CA ARG A 44 2.62 -6.46 -5.55
C ARG A 44 3.32 -5.13 -5.35
N ALA A 45 2.67 -4.02 -5.67
CA ALA A 45 3.23 -2.69 -5.45
C ALA A 45 3.36 -2.37 -3.95
N LEU A 46 2.45 -2.89 -3.11
CA LEU A 46 2.54 -2.81 -1.66
C LEU A 46 3.72 -3.65 -1.14
N GLU A 47 3.87 -4.90 -1.60
CA GLU A 47 5.00 -5.77 -1.26
C GLU A 47 6.33 -5.11 -1.61
N GLU A 48 6.50 -4.65 -2.86
CA GLU A 48 7.72 -3.96 -3.30
C GLU A 48 7.97 -2.66 -2.51
N GLY A 49 6.91 -1.93 -2.18
CA GLY A 49 6.98 -0.72 -1.37
C GLY A 49 7.44 -1.00 0.07
N LEU A 50 6.99 -2.11 0.67
CA LEU A 50 7.39 -2.55 2.00
C LEU A 50 8.82 -3.10 2.01
N GLU A 51 9.22 -3.87 1.00
CA GLU A 51 10.60 -4.38 0.86
C GLU A 51 11.62 -3.23 0.77
N ASN A 52 11.26 -2.14 0.09
CA ASN A 52 12.12 -0.97 -0.06
C ASN A 52 11.97 0.07 1.07
N PHE A 53 11.09 -0.17 2.04
CA PHE A 53 10.87 0.74 3.15
C PHE A 53 12.03 0.65 4.15
N ALA A 54 12.78 1.75 4.31
CA ALA A 54 13.95 1.79 5.21
C ALA A 54 13.59 1.74 6.71
N GLY A 55 12.32 1.83 7.07
CA GLY A 55 11.82 1.75 8.44
C GLY A 55 11.38 0.35 8.84
N CYS A 56 10.69 0.25 9.98
CA CYS A 56 10.03 -0.98 10.40
C CYS A 56 8.59 -0.99 9.89
N ALA A 57 8.10 -2.12 9.38
CA ALA A 57 6.69 -2.30 9.07
C ALA A 57 6.11 -3.40 9.97
N VAL A 58 4.96 -3.12 10.58
CA VAL A 58 4.11 -4.10 11.26
C VAL A 58 2.85 -4.22 10.43
N VAL A 59 2.64 -5.41 9.88
CA VAL A 59 1.48 -5.69 9.03
C VAL A 59 0.65 -6.79 9.64
N ILE A 60 -0.64 -6.54 9.77
CA ILE A 60 -1.66 -7.52 10.13
C ILE A 60 -2.38 -7.89 8.85
N SER A 61 -2.42 -9.17 8.51
CA SER A 61 -3.11 -9.68 7.33
C SER A 61 -3.63 -11.09 7.59
N HIS A 62 -4.82 -11.38 7.09
CA HIS A 62 -5.35 -12.75 7.00
C HIS A 62 -4.99 -13.45 5.68
N ASP A 63 -4.38 -12.74 4.73
CA ASP A 63 -3.96 -13.31 3.45
C ASP A 63 -2.63 -14.05 3.56
N ARG A 64 -2.66 -15.36 3.29
CA ARG A 64 -1.48 -16.24 3.34
C ARG A 64 -0.48 -16.00 2.21
N TRP A 65 -0.89 -15.36 1.12
CA TRP A 65 0.02 -15.05 0.03
C TRP A 65 0.88 -13.82 0.33
N PHE A 66 0.39 -12.96 1.21
CA PHE A 66 1.04 -11.72 1.61
C PHE A 66 1.99 -11.90 2.83
N LEU A 67 1.81 -12.99 3.59
CA LEU A 67 2.65 -13.37 4.74
C LEU A 67 3.81 -14.28 4.32
#